data_AF-A0A067PC47-F1
#
_entry.id   AF-A0A067PC47-F1
#
_cell.length_a   1.000
_cell.length_b   1.000
_cell.length_c   1.000
_cell.angle_alpha   90.00
_cell.angle_beta   90.00
_cell.angle_gamma   90.00
#
_symmetry.space_group_name_H-M   'P 1'
#
loop_
_entity.id
_entity.type
_entity.pdbx_description
1 polymer ?
#
loop_
_entity_poly.entity_id
_entity_poly.type
_entity_poly.pdbx_seq_one_letter_code
_entity_poly.pdbx_strand_id
1 'polypeptide(L)'
;MFNGLTSLRVKNNSAPQSRRPTFTRLLEILGSNPQLESLTLVNCLPHPLSDYHPGQPTVLLPMLTALHLEGEAVSCSLLLSSLSVPPTTALKLKSSASKSSHFTSLFASAKNLGISTPVLCLEISGSWAEVTLKGCEHSLSSSHLTLGEIATTQGVIRLRSNRTPHIEICLGLSEPTTGLADIVLTEGFSVMDLTCLEEIISHNVVSTSTGAIKESWWRSLFDKWQGVRTLTVLGSGCFELLYTLGMGVETTKTGPGGSTTTTADSSSRPNPTPDSRTGKPTLLPNLRTLVIEDADLEAYSYRTSTSHNPITFLNLLVKILQWRKKIGKGVKTLVLEICRHIDQDDVDRIGKTVRVVKWDGDNCAEDESDEDDHDYSDEGFYGYGY
;
A
#
# COMPACT_ATOMS: atom_id res chain seq x y z
N MET A 1 -3.07 31.16 31.60
CA MET A 1 -2.36 30.03 30.97
C MET A 1 -3.25 28.81 31.13
N PHE A 2 -3.37 27.97 30.11
CA PHE A 2 -4.13 26.74 30.22
C PHE A 2 -3.24 25.70 30.90
N ASN A 3 -3.58 25.30 32.12
CA ASN A 3 -2.90 24.26 32.88
C ASN A 3 -3.90 23.14 33.18
N GLY A 4 -3.43 21.91 33.35
CA GLY A 4 -4.29 20.77 33.68
C GLY A 4 -5.08 20.21 32.48
N LEU A 5 -4.73 20.56 31.24
CA LEU A 5 -5.37 19.98 30.06
C LEU A 5 -4.99 18.51 29.90
N THR A 6 -5.99 17.65 29.70
CA THR A 6 -5.83 16.24 29.32
C THR A 6 -6.08 16.03 27.82
N SER A 7 -6.83 16.91 27.18
CA SER A 7 -7.07 16.89 25.74
C SER A 7 -6.96 18.28 25.14
N LEU A 8 -6.21 18.40 24.05
CA LEU A 8 -6.05 19.63 23.29
C LEU A 8 -6.38 19.36 21.82
N ARG A 9 -7.47 19.96 21.34
CA ARG A 9 -7.89 19.89 19.95
C ARG A 9 -7.97 21.28 19.36
N VAL A 10 -7.09 21.56 18.40
CA VAL A 10 -7.07 22.81 17.64
C VAL A 10 -7.30 22.46 16.18
N LYS A 11 -8.37 23.03 15.61
CA LYS A 11 -8.66 22.91 14.18
C LYS A 11 -8.77 24.31 13.60
N ASN A 12 -8.05 24.56 12.53
CA ASN A 12 -8.17 25.82 11.83
C ASN A 12 -9.22 25.71 10.72
N ASN A 13 -10.33 26.42 10.89
CA ASN A 13 -11.45 26.36 9.95
C ASN A 13 -11.47 27.50 8.92
N SER A 14 -10.54 28.47 8.99
CA SER A 14 -10.37 29.61 8.03
C SER A 14 -9.68 30.84 8.66
N ALA A 15 -9.15 30.76 9.88
CA ALA A 15 -8.63 31.94 10.56
C ALA A 15 -7.42 32.53 9.80
N PRO A 16 -7.35 33.88 9.67
CA PRO A 16 -6.21 34.54 9.06
C PRO A 16 -4.92 34.18 9.78
N GLN A 17 -3.82 34.03 9.03
CA GLN A 17 -2.53 33.56 9.56
C GLN A 17 -2.02 34.37 10.76
N SER A 18 -2.36 35.67 10.83
CA SER A 18 -1.99 36.58 11.92
C SER A 18 -2.56 36.21 13.30
N ARG A 19 -3.60 35.37 13.36
CA ARG A 19 -4.22 34.93 14.63
C ARG A 19 -3.70 33.58 15.12
N ARG A 20 -2.80 32.93 14.38
CA ARG A 20 -2.25 31.63 14.77
C ARG A 20 -1.19 31.83 15.86
N PRO A 21 -1.14 30.98 16.90
CA PRO A 21 -0.07 31.04 17.88
C PRO A 21 1.28 30.79 17.18
N THR A 22 2.32 31.49 17.64
CA THR A 22 3.69 31.22 17.19
C THR A 22 4.11 29.81 17.60
N PHE A 23 5.12 29.25 16.92
CA PHE A 23 5.58 27.88 17.20
C PHE A 23 6.09 27.74 18.64
N THR A 24 6.90 28.70 19.09
CA THR A 24 7.38 28.79 20.48
C THR A 24 6.23 28.82 21.47
N ARG A 25 5.17 29.61 21.19
CA ARG A 25 4.01 29.69 22.07
C ARG A 25 3.23 28.38 22.13
N LEU A 26 3.13 27.66 21.01
CA LEU A 26 2.53 26.33 20.98
C LEU A 26 3.34 25.36 21.85
N LEU A 27 4.67 25.34 21.75
CA LEU A 27 5.53 24.49 22.58
C LEU A 27 5.43 24.82 24.06
N GLU A 28 5.37 26.11 24.43
CA GLU A 28 5.14 26.53 25.82
C GLU A 28 3.80 26.01 26.38
N ILE A 29 2.73 26.05 25.58
CA ILE A 29 1.42 25.51 25.96
C ILE A 29 1.51 24.00 26.18
N LEU A 30 2.17 23.28 25.28
CA LEU A 30 2.35 21.83 25.41
C LEU A 30 3.22 21.47 26.62
N GLY A 31 4.32 22.18 26.84
CA GLY A 31 5.21 21.99 28.00
C GLY A 31 4.58 22.33 29.35
N SER A 32 3.55 23.18 29.37
CA SER A 32 2.76 23.48 30.56
C SER A 32 1.69 22.43 30.86
N ASN A 33 1.51 21.42 30.00
CA ASN A 33 0.47 20.39 30.13
C ASN A 33 1.04 18.96 29.96
N PRO A 34 1.90 18.49 30.89
CA PRO A 34 2.50 17.16 30.80
C PRO A 34 1.49 16.01 30.97
N GLN A 35 0.31 16.27 31.54
CA GLN A 35 -0.78 15.30 31.66
C GLN A 35 -1.65 15.16 30.40
N LEU A 36 -1.22 15.70 29.26
CA LEU A 36 -1.98 15.60 28.01
C LEU A 36 -2.02 14.15 27.52
N GLU A 37 -3.22 13.60 27.41
CA GLU A 37 -3.49 12.26 26.89
C GLU A 37 -3.76 12.27 25.39
N SER A 38 -4.36 13.35 24.88
CA SER A 38 -4.73 13.47 23.46
C SER A 38 -4.38 14.85 22.90
N LEU A 39 -3.63 14.86 21.80
CA LEU A 39 -3.27 16.05 21.04
C LEU A 39 -3.77 15.95 19.61
N THR A 40 -4.60 16.89 19.17
CA THR A 40 -5.08 17.00 17.78
C THR A 40 -4.84 18.39 17.24
N LEU A 41 -4.00 18.52 16.22
CA LEU A 41 -3.66 19.78 15.57
C LEU A 41 -3.93 19.67 14.08
N VAL A 42 -5.00 20.31 13.59
CA VAL A 42 -5.45 20.22 12.20
C VAL A 42 -5.33 21.57 11.50
N ASN A 43 -4.41 21.65 10.54
CA ASN A 43 -4.10 22.81 9.70
C ASN A 43 -3.82 24.09 10.50
N CYS A 44 -3.35 23.94 11.74
CA CYS A 44 -3.16 25.02 12.70
C CYS A 44 -1.68 25.25 13.07
N LEU A 45 -0.75 24.46 12.53
CA LEU A 45 0.67 24.67 12.78
C LEU A 45 1.15 25.95 12.07
N PRO A 46 1.99 26.77 12.74
CA PRO A 46 2.60 27.94 12.12
C PRO A 46 3.63 27.52 11.06
N HIS A 47 3.83 28.40 10.08
CA HIS A 47 4.83 28.18 9.04
C HIS A 47 6.24 28.46 9.62
N PRO A 48 7.25 27.62 9.33
CA PRO A 48 8.55 27.61 10.02
C PRO A 48 9.42 28.86 9.77
N LEU A 49 9.06 29.75 8.85
CA LEU A 49 9.88 30.88 8.42
C LEU A 49 10.12 31.97 9.47
N SER A 50 9.38 32.00 10.58
CA SER A 50 9.40 33.17 11.47
C SER A 50 10.46 33.11 12.57
N ASP A 51 10.62 31.99 13.31
CA ASP A 51 11.30 32.05 14.62
C ASP A 51 11.98 30.74 15.07
N TYR A 52 12.25 29.79 14.17
CA TYR A 52 12.85 28.52 14.61
C TYR A 52 14.35 28.65 14.90
N HIS A 53 14.73 28.44 16.15
CA HIS A 53 16.11 28.31 16.58
C HIS A 53 16.46 26.83 16.80
N PRO A 54 17.49 26.29 16.12
CA PRO A 54 18.00 24.96 16.43
C PRO A 54 18.48 24.94 17.89
N GLY A 55 17.84 24.11 18.72
CA GLY A 55 18.13 24.00 20.15
C GLY A 55 16.95 24.27 21.10
N GLN A 56 15.72 24.37 20.60
CA GLN A 56 14.55 24.41 21.48
C GLN A 56 14.46 23.14 22.34
N PRO A 57 14.09 23.28 23.63
CA PRO A 57 13.99 22.15 24.53
C PRO A 57 12.88 21.20 24.07
N THR A 58 13.15 19.90 24.15
CA THR A 58 12.17 18.86 23.87
C THR A 58 11.03 18.92 24.89
N VAL A 59 9.80 18.96 24.39
CA VAL A 59 8.58 18.94 25.20
C VAL A 59 8.24 17.50 25.55
N LEU A 60 8.19 17.19 26.85
CA LEU A 60 7.85 15.86 27.36
C LEU A 60 6.33 15.75 27.53
N LEU A 61 5.71 14.79 26.84
CA LEU A 61 4.29 14.47 26.97
C LEU A 61 4.11 13.01 27.42
N PRO A 62 4.50 12.66 28.66
CA PRO A 62 4.61 11.27 29.11
C PRO A 62 3.28 10.52 29.18
N MET A 63 2.14 11.21 29.22
CA MET A 63 0.82 10.61 29.28
C MET A 63 0.14 10.52 27.90
N LEU A 64 0.81 10.97 26.83
CA LEU A 64 0.20 11.05 25.51
C LEU A 64 -0.10 9.64 24.98
N THR A 65 -1.37 9.40 24.65
CA THR A 65 -1.84 8.13 24.06
C THR A 65 -2.25 8.31 22.62
N ALA A 66 -2.65 9.51 22.21
CA ALA A 66 -3.07 9.82 20.84
C ALA A 66 -2.50 11.15 20.35
N LEU A 67 -1.78 11.10 19.23
CA LEU A 67 -1.22 12.25 18.52
C LEU A 67 -1.78 12.31 17.10
N HIS A 68 -2.57 13.34 16.80
CA HIS A 68 -3.09 13.62 15.46
C HIS A 68 -2.56 14.96 14.94
N LEU A 69 -1.76 14.92 13.89
CA LEU A 69 -1.25 16.09 13.19
C LEU A 69 -1.78 16.13 11.76
N GLU A 70 -2.34 17.26 11.35
CA GLU A 70 -2.67 17.54 9.96
C GLU A 70 -2.12 18.90 9.52
N GLY A 71 -1.42 18.95 8.38
CA GLY A 71 -0.87 20.20 7.84
C GLY A 71 0.30 20.04 6.86
N GLU A 72 1.15 21.07 6.78
CA GLU A 72 2.36 21.05 5.95
C GLU A 72 3.44 20.14 6.56
N ALA A 73 4.14 19.37 5.73
CA ALA A 73 5.15 18.39 6.17
C ALA A 73 6.29 19.00 6.96
N VAL A 74 6.74 20.20 6.60
CA VAL A 74 7.81 20.88 7.33
C VAL A 74 7.36 21.25 8.74
N SER A 75 6.16 21.83 8.88
CA SER A 75 5.60 22.19 10.19
C SER A 75 5.34 20.96 11.06
N CYS A 76 4.81 19.88 10.48
CA CYS A 76 4.60 18.62 11.20
C CYS A 76 5.95 18.02 11.65
N SER A 77 6.94 17.97 10.76
CA SER A 77 8.30 17.49 11.05
C SER A 77 8.94 18.27 12.21
N LEU A 78 8.79 19.60 12.20
CA LEU A 78 9.32 20.47 13.24
C LEU A 78 8.70 20.18 14.60
N LEU A 79 7.37 20.08 14.65
CA LEU A 79 6.67 19.73 15.88
C LEU A 79 7.09 18.36 16.39
N LEU A 80 7.06 17.33 15.53
CA LEU A 80 7.45 15.96 15.90
C LEU A 80 8.88 15.92 16.46
N SER A 81 9.83 16.66 15.87
CA SER A 81 11.20 16.73 16.38
C SER A 81 11.34 17.40 17.75
N SER A 82 10.33 18.19 18.14
CA SER A 82 10.29 18.91 19.42
C SER A 82 9.53 18.16 20.51
N LEU A 83 8.96 16.99 20.21
CA LEU A 83 8.16 16.19 21.15
C LEU A 83 8.93 14.95 21.61
N SER A 84 8.67 14.55 22.85
CA SER A 84 8.98 13.21 23.37
C SER A 84 7.69 12.60 23.91
N VAL A 85 7.33 11.44 23.38
CA VAL A 85 6.06 10.76 23.66
C VAL A 85 6.33 9.29 24.01
N PRO A 86 5.41 8.61 24.72
CA PRO A 86 5.51 7.17 24.95
C PRO A 86 5.59 6.36 23.65
N PRO A 87 6.34 5.24 23.60
CA PRO A 87 6.41 4.36 22.43
C PRO A 87 5.05 3.77 22.00
N THR A 88 4.09 3.72 22.93
CA THR A 88 2.72 3.23 22.72
C THR A 88 1.75 4.30 22.21
N THR A 89 2.24 5.50 21.91
CA THR A 89 1.40 6.60 21.41
C THR A 89 0.87 6.27 20.02
N ALA A 90 -0.45 6.26 19.84
CA ALA A 90 -1.05 6.15 18.53
C ALA A 90 -0.80 7.44 17.73
N LEU A 91 -0.30 7.30 16.50
CA LEU A 91 0.07 8.41 15.63
C LEU A 91 -0.83 8.45 14.39
N LYS A 92 -1.58 9.54 14.23
CA LYS A 92 -2.26 9.90 12.98
C LYS A 92 -1.60 11.13 12.38
N LEU A 93 -1.00 11.00 11.21
CA LEU A 93 -0.24 12.05 10.54
C LEU A 93 -0.81 12.26 9.14
N LYS A 94 -1.47 13.38 8.90
CA LYS A 94 -1.98 13.78 7.59
C LYS A 94 -1.22 14.99 7.05
N SER A 95 -0.31 14.80 6.12
CA SER A 95 0.60 15.86 5.72
C SER A 95 0.60 16.13 4.24
N SER A 96 0.80 17.39 3.83
CA SER A 96 1.06 17.76 2.44
C SER A 96 2.42 18.44 2.26
N ALA A 97 3.03 18.27 1.08
CA ALA A 97 4.25 18.98 0.71
C ALA A 97 4.36 19.17 -0.79
N SER A 98 5.01 20.25 -1.21
CA SER A 98 5.39 20.50 -2.60
C SER A 98 6.75 19.88 -2.98
N LYS A 99 7.56 19.47 -1.99
CA LYS A 99 8.90 18.89 -2.18
C LYS A 99 9.02 17.56 -1.45
N SER A 100 9.61 16.57 -2.10
CA SER A 100 9.84 15.24 -1.52
C SER A 100 10.76 15.25 -0.30
N SER A 101 11.76 16.13 -0.27
CA SER A 101 12.70 16.26 0.86
C SER A 101 12.01 16.62 2.17
N HIS A 102 10.87 17.30 2.14
CA HIS A 102 10.10 17.62 3.34
C HIS A 102 9.49 16.36 3.98
N PHE A 103 9.14 15.36 3.18
CA PHE A 103 8.69 14.07 3.70
C PHE A 103 9.83 13.31 4.35
N THR A 104 11.05 13.34 3.80
CA THR A 104 12.23 12.72 4.43
C THR A 104 12.45 13.26 5.86
N SER A 105 12.40 14.59 6.04
CA SER A 105 12.49 15.19 7.37
C SER A 105 11.31 14.80 8.27
N LEU A 106 10.09 14.72 7.72
CA LEU A 106 8.91 14.29 8.46
C LEU A 106 9.06 12.86 9.00
N PHE A 107 9.51 11.94 8.17
CA PHE A 107 9.72 10.55 8.54
C PHE A 107 10.88 10.38 9.53
N ALA A 108 11.98 11.12 9.35
CA ALA A 108 13.07 11.13 10.33
C ALA A 108 12.56 11.60 11.71
N SER A 109 11.77 12.67 11.76
CA SER A 109 11.16 13.15 13.02
C SER A 109 10.18 12.13 13.61
N ALA A 110 9.32 11.53 12.80
CA ALA A 110 8.37 10.52 13.26
C ALA A 110 9.08 9.28 13.81
N LYS A 111 10.18 8.85 13.18
CA LYS A 111 11.03 7.76 13.67
C LYS A 111 11.70 8.10 15.00
N ASN A 112 12.17 9.33 15.16
CA ASN A 112 12.82 9.79 16.38
C ASN A 112 11.86 9.89 17.58
N LEU A 113 10.54 9.90 17.36
CA LEU A 113 9.59 9.77 18.47
C LEU A 113 9.67 8.42 19.18
N GLY A 114 10.30 7.41 18.55
CA GLY A 114 10.45 6.09 19.16
C GLY A 114 9.13 5.31 19.28
N ILE A 115 8.12 5.68 18.48
CA ILE A 115 6.87 4.91 18.37
C ILE A 115 7.24 3.59 17.67
N SER A 116 7.29 2.52 18.45
CA SER A 116 7.85 1.23 18.04
C SER A 116 6.84 0.12 18.29
N THR A 117 5.62 0.32 17.82
CA THR A 117 4.59 -0.69 17.87
C THR A 117 4.72 -1.61 16.65
N PRO A 118 4.83 -2.94 16.83
CA PRO A 118 4.89 -3.87 15.72
C PRO A 118 3.64 -3.75 14.83
N VAL A 119 3.85 -3.49 13.55
CA VAL A 119 2.76 -3.42 12.57
C VAL A 119 2.52 -4.82 12.02
N LEU A 120 1.30 -5.33 12.23
CA LEU A 120 0.92 -6.68 11.84
C LEU A 120 0.13 -6.68 10.52
N CYS A 121 -0.63 -5.62 10.27
CA CYS A 121 -1.34 -5.38 9.02
C CYS A 121 -0.97 -3.99 8.49
N LEU A 122 -0.60 -3.93 7.21
CA LEU A 122 -0.30 -2.71 6.49
C LEU A 122 -1.33 -2.46 5.40
N GLU A 123 -2.08 -1.37 5.51
CA GLU A 123 -2.96 -0.87 4.45
C GLU A 123 -2.23 0.21 3.66
N ILE A 124 -2.13 0.03 2.36
CA ILE A 124 -1.55 0.97 1.40
C ILE A 124 -2.68 1.40 0.47
N SER A 125 -3.16 2.64 0.58
CA SER A 125 -4.10 3.19 -0.38
C SER A 125 -3.45 4.31 -1.17
N GLY A 126 -3.64 4.28 -2.49
CA GLY A 126 -3.25 5.35 -3.38
C GLY A 126 -4.46 6.07 -3.94
N SER A 127 -4.33 7.36 -4.15
CA SER A 127 -5.11 8.12 -5.13
C SER A 127 -4.15 9.01 -5.91
N TRP A 128 -4.65 9.67 -6.95
CA TRP A 128 -3.87 10.64 -7.72
C TRP A 128 -3.21 11.74 -6.87
N ALA A 129 -3.76 12.05 -5.69
CA ALA A 129 -3.32 13.14 -4.84
C ALA A 129 -2.92 12.70 -3.42
N GLU A 130 -3.02 11.42 -3.05
CA GLU A 130 -2.82 11.00 -1.67
C GLU A 130 -2.33 9.56 -1.56
N VAL A 131 -1.35 9.32 -0.69
CA VAL A 131 -0.90 7.98 -0.30
C VAL A 131 -1.13 7.79 1.20
N THR A 132 -1.86 6.75 1.57
CA THR A 132 -2.11 6.42 2.98
C THR A 132 -1.45 5.09 3.34
N LEU A 133 -0.75 5.09 4.46
CA LEU A 133 -0.16 3.93 5.12
C LEU A 133 -0.82 3.76 6.48
N LYS A 134 -1.50 2.65 6.72
CA LYS A 134 -2.06 2.33 8.04
C LYS A 134 -1.38 1.09 8.60
N GLY A 135 -0.77 1.24 9.77
CA GLY A 135 -0.27 0.16 10.60
C GLY A 135 -1.26 -0.17 11.71
N CYS A 136 -1.77 -1.39 11.68
CA CYS A 136 -2.72 -1.89 12.68
C CYS A 136 -2.06 -2.99 13.53
N GLU A 137 -2.32 -2.96 14.83
CA GLU A 137 -2.08 -4.10 15.71
C GLU A 137 -3.12 -5.20 15.42
N HIS A 138 -2.76 -6.48 15.64
CA HIS A 138 -3.78 -7.53 15.71
C HIS A 138 -4.58 -7.29 16.98
N SER A 139 -5.72 -6.60 16.86
CA SER A 139 -6.76 -6.70 17.87
C SER A 139 -7.36 -8.10 17.79
N LEU A 140 -6.92 -8.93 18.73
CA LEU A 140 -7.55 -10.15 19.21
C LEU A 140 -7.67 -11.30 18.20
N SER A 141 -6.83 -12.32 18.42
CA SER A 141 -7.16 -13.74 18.38
C SER A 141 -8.50 -14.09 17.69
N SER A 142 -8.51 -14.08 16.36
CA SER A 142 -9.56 -14.67 15.53
C SER A 142 -9.53 -16.20 15.57
N SER A 143 -9.19 -16.79 16.72
CA SER A 143 -9.21 -18.24 16.92
C SER A 143 -10.63 -18.78 17.08
N HIS A 144 -11.65 -17.91 17.19
CA HIS A 144 -13.05 -18.29 17.41
C HIS A 144 -14.06 -17.81 16.35
N LEU A 145 -13.64 -17.16 15.26
CA LEU A 145 -14.53 -17.02 14.11
C LEU A 145 -14.66 -18.41 13.46
N THR A 146 -15.63 -19.17 13.94
CA THR A 146 -15.96 -20.48 13.41
C THR A 146 -16.26 -20.34 11.92
N LEU A 147 -15.74 -21.30 11.15
CA LEU A 147 -15.81 -21.35 9.68
C LEU A 147 -17.26 -21.24 9.13
N GLY A 148 -18.28 -21.38 9.98
CA GLY A 148 -19.70 -21.35 9.62
C GLY A 148 -20.35 -19.97 9.49
N GLU A 149 -19.77 -18.90 10.06
CA GLU A 149 -20.37 -17.55 9.99
C GLU A 149 -19.86 -16.68 8.82
N ILE A 150 -19.03 -17.24 7.95
CA ILE A 150 -18.43 -16.53 6.80
C ILE A 150 -19.35 -16.56 5.56
N ALA A 151 -20.60 -17.03 5.69
CA ALA A 151 -21.50 -17.24 4.55
C ALA A 151 -21.99 -15.95 3.86
N THR A 152 -21.68 -14.76 4.39
CA THR A 152 -21.80 -13.49 3.66
C THR A 152 -20.42 -12.83 3.60
N THR A 153 -19.63 -13.18 2.57
CA THR A 153 -18.27 -12.69 2.28
C THR A 153 -18.15 -11.17 2.28
N GLN A 154 -19.21 -10.47 1.86
CA GLN A 154 -19.28 -9.00 1.83
C GLN A 154 -19.10 -8.32 3.21
N GLY A 155 -19.27 -9.05 4.32
CA GLY A 155 -19.11 -8.52 5.67
C GLY A 155 -17.66 -8.45 6.18
N VAL A 156 -16.77 -9.33 5.70
CA VAL A 156 -15.47 -9.54 6.35
C VAL A 156 -14.50 -8.38 6.12
N ILE A 157 -14.51 -7.77 4.94
CA ILE A 157 -13.64 -6.63 4.62
C ILE A 157 -14.18 -5.35 5.26
N ARG A 158 -15.51 -5.12 5.23
CA ARG A 158 -16.15 -4.00 5.95
C ARG A 158 -15.91 -4.05 7.46
N LEU A 159 -15.87 -5.26 8.05
CA LEU A 159 -15.53 -5.43 9.47
C LEU A 159 -14.06 -5.07 9.77
N ARG A 160 -13.14 -5.24 8.82
CA ARG A 160 -11.72 -4.91 8.99
C ARG A 160 -11.46 -3.39 8.95
N SER A 161 -12.21 -2.65 8.14
CA SER A 161 -12.09 -1.19 8.02
C SER A 161 -12.42 -0.42 9.30
N ASN A 162 -13.05 -1.07 10.30
CA ASN A 162 -13.40 -0.46 11.58
C ASN A 162 -12.27 -0.51 12.64
N ARG A 163 -11.12 -1.09 12.32
CA ARG A 163 -9.98 -1.12 13.26
C ARG A 163 -9.36 0.27 13.36
N THR A 164 -9.23 0.79 14.58
CA THR A 164 -8.45 2.01 14.83
C THR A 164 -6.96 1.73 14.59
N PRO A 165 -6.33 2.35 13.58
CA PRO A 165 -4.91 2.12 13.31
C PRO A 165 -4.07 2.69 14.45
N HIS A 166 -2.98 1.99 14.80
CA HIS A 166 -2.00 2.51 15.76
C HIS A 166 -1.14 3.59 15.11
N ILE A 167 -0.81 3.40 13.83
CA ILE A 167 -0.10 4.37 13.01
C ILE A 167 -0.89 4.59 11.73
N GLU A 168 -1.25 5.82 11.41
CA GLU A 168 -1.88 6.20 10.15
C GLU A 168 -1.12 7.38 9.58
N ILE A 169 -0.43 7.19 8.46
CA ILE A 169 0.30 8.22 7.76
C ILE A 169 -0.36 8.46 6.41
N CYS A 170 -0.88 9.66 6.20
CA CYS A 170 -1.65 10.05 5.03
C CYS A 170 -0.96 11.25 4.38
N LEU A 171 -0.43 11.08 3.18
CA LEU A 171 0.42 12.08 2.55
C LEU A 171 -0.22 12.58 1.26
N GLY A 172 -0.68 13.83 1.31
CA GLY A 172 -1.26 14.54 0.20
C GLY A 172 -0.19 15.20 -0.67
N LEU A 173 -0.39 15.16 -1.98
CA LEU A 173 0.48 15.75 -2.99
C LEU A 173 -0.25 16.91 -3.66
N SER A 174 0.40 18.07 -3.73
CA SER A 174 -0.13 19.20 -4.50
C SER A 174 0.04 18.97 -6.01
N GLU A 175 1.08 18.24 -6.42
CA GLU A 175 1.38 17.92 -7.81
C GLU A 175 1.98 16.50 -7.92
N PRO A 176 1.47 15.62 -8.81
CA PRO A 176 2.00 14.27 -9.00
C PRO A 176 3.35 14.34 -9.71
N THR A 177 4.44 14.27 -8.95
CA THR A 177 5.79 14.12 -9.50
C THR A 177 6.18 12.65 -9.55
N THR A 178 6.69 12.22 -10.70
CA THR A 178 7.20 10.84 -10.89
C THR A 178 8.29 10.52 -9.87
N GLY A 179 8.11 9.43 -9.12
CA GLY A 179 9.09 8.95 -8.13
C GLY A 179 8.89 9.43 -6.69
N LEU A 180 7.94 10.34 -6.44
CA LEU A 180 7.67 10.78 -5.07
C LEU A 180 6.97 9.71 -4.24
N ALA A 181 6.08 8.91 -4.84
CA ALA A 181 5.51 7.72 -4.19
C ALA A 181 6.63 6.76 -3.73
N ASP A 182 7.67 6.54 -4.54
CA ASP A 182 8.80 5.69 -4.18
C ASP A 182 9.51 6.22 -2.93
N ILE A 183 9.73 7.55 -2.83
CA ILE A 183 10.33 8.19 -1.65
C ILE A 183 9.42 8.04 -0.44
N VAL A 184 8.14 8.40 -0.57
CA VAL A 184 7.16 8.35 0.51
C VAL A 184 7.08 6.95 1.10
N LEU A 185 7.00 5.94 0.24
CA LEU A 185 6.88 4.57 0.73
C LEU A 185 8.21 4.07 1.29
N THR A 186 9.35 4.38 0.65
CA THR A 186 10.67 3.96 1.14
C THR A 186 10.98 4.56 2.52
N GLU A 187 10.77 5.86 2.67
CA GLU A 187 11.03 6.58 3.91
C GLU A 187 9.95 6.28 4.95
N GLY A 188 8.67 6.18 4.56
CA GLY A 188 7.56 5.88 5.45
C GLY A 188 7.66 4.50 6.08
N PHE A 189 8.11 3.50 5.34
CA PHE A 189 8.39 2.18 5.91
C PHE A 189 9.60 2.15 6.84
N SER A 190 10.50 3.12 6.76
CA SER A 190 11.62 3.23 7.71
C SER A 190 11.18 3.69 9.11
N VAL A 191 9.96 4.24 9.24
CA VAL A 191 9.36 4.70 10.49
C VAL A 191 8.60 3.58 11.20
N MET A 192 8.08 2.60 10.46
CA MET A 192 7.28 1.51 11.01
C MET A 192 8.14 0.30 11.32
N ASP A 193 7.87 -0.38 12.44
CA ASP A 193 8.41 -1.71 12.68
C ASP A 193 7.59 -2.76 11.93
N LEU A 194 8.06 -3.11 10.73
CA LEU A 194 7.44 -4.09 9.85
C LEU A 194 8.00 -5.51 10.02
N THR A 195 8.82 -5.75 11.04
CA THR A 195 9.42 -7.08 11.27
C THR A 195 8.37 -8.17 11.50
N CYS A 196 7.22 -7.79 12.07
CA CYS A 196 6.10 -8.68 12.35
C CYS A 196 5.01 -8.67 11.26
N LEU A 197 5.22 -7.99 10.14
CA LEU A 197 4.16 -7.81 9.14
C LEU A 197 3.65 -9.15 8.59
N GLU A 198 2.36 -9.42 8.80
CA GLU A 198 1.71 -10.65 8.35
C GLU A 198 0.73 -10.41 7.19
N GLU A 199 0.18 -9.20 7.07
CA GLU A 199 -0.88 -8.88 6.12
C GLU A 199 -0.61 -7.55 5.41
N ILE A 200 -0.81 -7.53 4.09
CA ILE A 200 -0.75 -6.33 3.26
C ILE A 200 -2.10 -6.18 2.57
N ILE A 201 -2.67 -4.98 2.62
CA ILE A 201 -3.88 -4.60 1.90
C ILE A 201 -3.51 -3.43 1.00
N SER A 202 -3.73 -3.56 -0.31
CA SER A 202 -3.41 -2.52 -1.29
C SER A 202 -4.67 -2.05 -2.01
N HIS A 203 -5.05 -0.79 -1.82
CA HIS A 203 -6.22 -0.17 -2.44
C HIS A 203 -5.85 0.75 -3.59
N ASN A 204 -6.53 0.60 -4.73
CA ASN A 204 -6.62 1.59 -5.80
C ASN A 204 -5.29 2.29 -6.12
N VAL A 205 -4.23 1.51 -6.32
CA VAL A 205 -2.95 2.05 -6.79
C VAL A 205 -3.16 2.49 -8.23
N VAL A 206 -3.61 3.73 -8.41
CA VAL A 206 -4.05 4.28 -9.70
C VAL A 206 -2.93 4.10 -10.73
N SER A 207 -3.15 3.19 -11.69
CA SER A 207 -2.26 2.95 -12.83
C SER A 207 -2.53 4.00 -13.92
N THR A 208 -2.35 5.28 -13.59
CA THR A 208 -2.16 6.28 -14.63
C THR A 208 -0.70 6.26 -15.05
N SER A 209 -0.45 6.44 -16.34
CA SER A 209 0.88 6.42 -16.98
C SER A 209 1.92 7.34 -16.32
N THR A 210 1.47 8.29 -15.48
CA THR A 210 2.30 9.29 -14.81
C THR A 210 2.55 9.00 -13.32
N GLY A 211 1.87 8.02 -12.71
CA GLY A 211 1.87 7.81 -11.25
C GLY A 211 1.95 6.36 -10.76
N ALA A 212 1.99 5.36 -11.64
CA ALA A 212 2.04 3.96 -11.23
C ALA A 212 3.29 3.65 -10.37
N ILE A 213 3.08 3.03 -9.21
CA ILE A 213 4.17 2.48 -8.39
C ILE A 213 5.00 1.52 -9.25
N LYS A 214 6.31 1.76 -9.32
CA LYS A 214 7.19 0.96 -10.18
C LYS A 214 7.27 -0.48 -9.68
N GLU A 215 7.33 -1.43 -10.60
CA GLU A 215 7.55 -2.85 -10.30
C GLU A 215 8.80 -3.07 -9.42
N SER A 216 9.90 -2.37 -9.74
CA SER A 216 11.14 -2.43 -8.97
C SER A 216 10.94 -2.08 -7.50
N TRP A 217 9.98 -1.21 -7.21
CA TRP A 217 9.65 -0.79 -5.88
C TRP A 217 8.94 -1.91 -5.10
N TRP A 218 7.86 -2.49 -5.66
CA TRP A 218 7.17 -3.64 -5.07
C TRP A 218 8.11 -4.82 -4.82
N ARG A 219 9.08 -5.05 -5.72
CA ARG A 219 10.10 -6.07 -5.52
C ARG A 219 10.97 -5.80 -4.30
N SER A 220 11.51 -4.59 -4.19
CA SER A 220 12.36 -4.20 -3.05
C SER A 220 11.61 -4.38 -1.72
N LEU A 221 10.31 -4.13 -1.76
CA LEU A 221 9.41 -4.29 -0.63
C LEU A 221 9.20 -5.76 -0.26
N PHE A 222 8.77 -6.57 -1.21
CA PHE A 222 8.46 -7.97 -1.00
C PHE A 222 9.69 -8.82 -0.66
N ASP A 223 10.88 -8.36 -1.04
CA ASP A 223 12.15 -8.98 -0.65
C ASP A 223 12.43 -8.81 0.85
N LYS A 224 11.96 -7.71 1.46
CA LYS A 224 12.12 -7.46 2.89
C LYS A 224 11.07 -8.18 3.74
N TRP A 225 9.88 -8.45 3.20
CA TRP A 225 8.73 -8.92 3.98
C TRP A 225 8.47 -10.41 3.86
N GLN A 226 9.41 -11.16 4.41
CA GLN A 226 9.36 -12.61 4.40
C GLN A 226 8.24 -13.16 5.29
N GLY A 227 7.76 -12.40 6.28
CA GLY A 227 6.71 -12.80 7.23
C GLY A 227 5.28 -12.79 6.69
N VAL A 228 5.04 -12.12 5.55
CA VAL A 228 3.69 -11.87 5.03
C VAL A 228 3.03 -13.16 4.57
N ARG A 229 1.80 -13.36 5.04
CA ARG A 229 0.95 -14.53 4.81
C ARG A 229 -0.29 -14.21 3.99
N THR A 230 -0.79 -12.98 4.11
CA THR A 230 -1.98 -12.52 3.40
C THR A 230 -1.65 -11.28 2.60
N LEU A 231 -2.07 -11.27 1.34
CA LEU A 231 -2.01 -10.13 0.46
C LEU A 231 -3.39 -9.90 -0.13
N THR A 232 -3.96 -8.74 0.14
CA THR A 232 -5.21 -8.27 -0.43
C THR A 232 -4.91 -7.15 -1.41
N VAL A 233 -5.46 -7.24 -2.61
CA VAL A 233 -5.27 -6.23 -3.66
C VAL A 233 -6.64 -5.86 -4.20
N LEU A 234 -6.92 -4.57 -4.27
CA LEU A 234 -8.21 -4.03 -4.70
C LEU A 234 -8.05 -3.16 -5.94
N GLY A 235 -8.97 -3.33 -6.89
CA GLY A 235 -9.08 -2.45 -8.06
C GLY A 235 -8.12 -2.80 -9.19
N SER A 236 -7.96 -1.86 -10.13
CA SER A 236 -7.14 -2.03 -11.34
C SER A 236 -5.63 -2.14 -11.07
N GLY A 237 -5.15 -1.73 -9.89
CA GLY A 237 -3.74 -1.83 -9.48
C GLY A 237 -3.26 -3.26 -9.19
N CYS A 238 -4.16 -4.25 -9.28
CA CYS A 238 -3.81 -5.66 -9.10
C CYS A 238 -2.76 -6.14 -10.10
N PHE A 239 -2.77 -5.62 -11.34
CA PHE A 239 -1.91 -6.13 -12.41
C PHE A 239 -0.43 -5.96 -12.09
N GLU A 240 0.01 -4.75 -11.73
CA GLU A 240 1.41 -4.44 -11.45
C GLU A 240 1.94 -5.24 -10.25
N LEU A 241 1.09 -5.40 -9.23
CA LEU A 241 1.43 -6.12 -8.02
C LEU A 241 1.60 -7.61 -8.32
N LEU A 242 0.64 -8.23 -9.02
CA LEU A 242 0.74 -9.63 -9.43
C LEU A 242 1.92 -9.87 -10.37
N TYR A 243 2.11 -9.00 -11.36
CA TYR A 243 3.24 -9.08 -12.27
C TYR A 243 4.56 -9.10 -11.50
N THR A 244 4.70 -8.23 -10.49
CA THR A 244 5.86 -8.21 -9.59
C THR A 244 6.07 -9.56 -8.90
N LEU A 245 5.01 -10.19 -8.39
CA LEU A 245 5.08 -11.53 -7.78
C LEU A 245 5.49 -12.63 -8.78
N GLY A 246 5.22 -12.42 -10.07
CA GLY A 246 5.37 -13.39 -11.16
C GLY A 246 6.70 -13.42 -11.88
N MET A 247 7.53 -12.39 -11.76
CA MET A 247 8.65 -12.17 -12.69
C MET A 247 9.83 -13.16 -12.60
N GLY A 248 9.74 -14.21 -11.78
CA GLY A 248 10.61 -15.38 -11.91
C GLY A 248 10.24 -16.31 -13.08
N VAL A 249 9.10 -16.07 -13.75
CA VAL A 249 8.53 -16.95 -14.78
C VAL A 249 9.21 -16.81 -16.14
N GLU A 250 9.65 -15.61 -16.53
CA GLU A 250 9.97 -15.33 -17.93
C GLU A 250 11.43 -15.60 -18.31
N THR A 251 12.37 -15.58 -17.37
CA THR A 251 13.81 -15.64 -17.70
C THR A 251 14.35 -17.05 -17.93
N THR A 252 13.53 -18.10 -17.90
CA THR A 252 14.00 -19.49 -18.04
C THR A 252 13.93 -20.05 -19.45
N LYS A 253 13.59 -19.25 -20.48
CA LYS A 253 13.72 -19.72 -21.88
C LYS A 253 15.19 -19.71 -22.30
N THR A 254 15.80 -20.85 -21.97
CA THR A 254 16.96 -21.48 -22.57
C THR A 254 17.05 -21.16 -24.05
N GLY A 255 18.04 -20.36 -24.43
CA GLY A 255 18.48 -20.26 -25.81
C GLY A 255 19.04 -21.62 -26.25
N PRO A 256 18.59 -22.17 -27.40
CA PRO A 256 19.16 -23.39 -27.96
C PRO A 256 20.38 -23.06 -28.81
N GLY A 257 21.57 -23.46 -28.35
CA GLY A 257 22.79 -23.58 -29.17
C GLY A 257 23.46 -22.25 -29.59
N GLY A 258 24.77 -22.14 -29.69
CA GLY A 258 25.85 -23.08 -29.46
C GLY A 258 27.17 -22.30 -29.60
N SER A 259 28.16 -22.66 -28.79
CA SER A 259 29.55 -22.55 -29.22
C SER A 259 30.37 -23.52 -28.40
N THR A 260 30.44 -24.74 -28.92
CA THR A 260 31.51 -25.69 -28.62
C THR A 260 32.82 -25.10 -29.12
N THR A 261 33.69 -24.69 -28.19
CA THR A 261 35.14 -24.78 -28.42
C THR A 261 35.81 -25.31 -27.17
N THR A 262 36.15 -26.58 -27.29
CA THR A 262 36.94 -27.43 -26.42
C THR A 262 38.37 -26.91 -26.35
N THR A 263 38.90 -26.71 -25.14
CA THR A 263 40.33 -26.90 -24.86
C THR A 263 40.52 -27.35 -23.42
N ALA A 264 41.10 -28.54 -23.28
CA ALA A 264 41.70 -29.10 -22.06
C ALA A 264 42.79 -28.14 -21.54
N ASP A 265 43.18 -28.10 -20.26
CA ASP A 265 43.49 -29.22 -19.37
C ASP A 265 43.78 -28.67 -17.95
N SER A 266 43.94 -29.58 -16.99
CA SER A 266 44.70 -29.43 -15.74
C SER A 266 44.01 -28.99 -14.42
N SER A 267 43.69 -30.01 -13.62
CA SER A 267 44.17 -30.23 -12.23
C SER A 267 44.17 -29.06 -11.23
N SER A 268 43.14 -29.01 -10.39
CA SER A 268 43.25 -29.20 -8.92
C SER A 268 41.87 -28.99 -8.29
N ARG A 269 41.42 -29.94 -7.45
CA ARG A 269 40.12 -29.93 -6.75
C ARG A 269 40.17 -29.00 -5.54
N PRO A 270 39.31 -27.97 -5.44
CA PRO A 270 38.85 -27.44 -4.17
C PRO A 270 37.47 -28.01 -3.83
N ASN A 271 37.14 -28.01 -2.53
CA ASN A 271 35.89 -28.52 -1.98
C ASN A 271 34.64 -28.00 -2.72
N PRO A 272 33.58 -28.82 -2.86
CA PRO A 272 32.31 -28.35 -3.40
C PRO A 272 31.70 -27.37 -2.40
N THR A 273 31.90 -26.07 -2.64
CA THR A 273 31.06 -25.04 -2.06
C THR A 273 29.60 -25.37 -2.41
N PRO A 274 28.67 -25.24 -1.46
CA PRO A 274 27.25 -25.48 -1.74
C PRO A 274 26.88 -24.62 -2.94
N ASP A 275 26.53 -25.32 -4.02
CA ASP A 275 26.20 -24.78 -5.32
C ASP A 275 24.94 -23.93 -5.12
N SER A 276 25.15 -22.66 -4.75
CA SER A 276 24.13 -21.63 -4.62
C SER A 276 23.69 -21.28 -6.04
N ARG A 277 23.02 -22.24 -6.67
CA ARG A 277 22.21 -22.05 -7.87
C ARG A 277 21.54 -20.71 -7.68
N THR A 278 21.94 -19.77 -8.53
CA THR A 278 21.70 -18.33 -8.45
C THR A 278 20.24 -18.03 -8.80
N GLY A 279 19.32 -18.77 -8.17
CA GLY A 279 17.89 -18.61 -8.30
C GLY A 279 17.52 -17.30 -7.66
N LYS A 280 16.83 -16.46 -8.42
CA LYS A 280 16.27 -15.21 -7.88
C LYS A 280 15.40 -15.55 -6.66
N PRO A 281 15.53 -14.81 -5.55
CA PRO A 281 14.72 -15.03 -4.36
C PRO A 281 13.23 -14.95 -4.70
N THR A 282 12.45 -15.85 -4.11
CA THR A 282 10.99 -15.84 -4.26
C THR A 282 10.41 -14.74 -3.39
N LEU A 283 9.69 -13.81 -4.01
CA LEU A 283 9.00 -12.72 -3.30
C LEU A 283 7.85 -13.28 -2.47
N LEU A 284 7.72 -12.81 -1.22
CA LEU A 284 6.71 -13.25 -0.24
C LEU A 284 6.62 -14.79 -0.17
N PRO A 285 7.68 -15.52 0.22
CA PRO A 285 7.68 -16.98 0.16
C PRO A 285 6.69 -17.63 1.14
N ASN A 286 6.20 -16.88 2.12
CA ASN A 286 5.21 -17.34 3.09
C ASN A 286 3.77 -16.94 2.74
N LEU A 287 3.54 -16.36 1.56
CA LEU A 287 2.20 -16.00 1.08
C LEU A 287 1.31 -17.25 0.98
N ARG A 288 0.25 -17.29 1.80
CA ARG A 288 -0.72 -18.38 1.89
C ARG A 288 -2.09 -17.99 1.32
N THR A 289 -2.47 -16.73 1.50
CA THR A 289 -3.77 -16.20 1.08
C THR A 289 -3.55 -15.02 0.16
N LEU A 290 -4.16 -15.09 -1.03
CA LEU A 290 -4.24 -13.98 -1.97
C LEU A 290 -5.72 -13.60 -2.08
N VAL A 291 -6.04 -12.34 -1.87
CA VAL A 291 -7.39 -11.78 -2.05
C VAL A 291 -7.31 -10.75 -3.16
N ILE A 292 -8.17 -10.90 -4.16
CA ILE A 292 -8.32 -9.96 -5.27
C ILE A 292 -9.77 -9.47 -5.22
N GLU A 293 -9.94 -8.16 -5.11
CA GLU A 293 -11.24 -7.51 -4.96
C GLU A 293 -11.44 -6.44 -6.04
N ASP A 294 -12.64 -6.32 -6.60
CA ASP A 294 -12.99 -5.29 -7.60
C ASP A 294 -11.99 -5.22 -8.76
N ALA A 295 -11.56 -6.39 -9.26
CA ALA A 295 -10.63 -6.48 -10.38
C ALA A 295 -11.35 -6.89 -11.65
N ASP A 296 -11.01 -6.24 -12.76
CA ASP A 296 -11.37 -6.70 -14.10
C ASP A 296 -10.32 -7.72 -14.57
N LEU A 297 -10.73 -8.99 -14.71
CA LEU A 297 -9.79 -10.07 -15.04
C LEU A 297 -9.48 -10.18 -16.54
N GLU A 298 -10.27 -9.53 -17.39
CA GLU A 298 -10.03 -9.43 -18.83
C GLU A 298 -9.18 -8.22 -19.20
N ALA A 299 -9.06 -7.24 -18.30
CA ALA A 299 -8.23 -6.06 -18.51
C ALA A 299 -6.83 -6.43 -19.04
N TYR A 300 -6.49 -5.81 -20.18
CA TYR A 300 -5.20 -6.00 -20.83
C TYR A 300 -4.15 -5.07 -20.22
N SER A 301 -2.93 -5.58 -20.04
CA SER A 301 -1.81 -4.71 -19.73
C SER A 301 -1.28 -4.05 -20.97
N TYR A 302 -1.45 -2.73 -21.05
CA TYR A 302 -0.84 -1.92 -22.10
C TYR A 302 0.69 -1.87 -22.01
N ARG A 303 1.32 -2.38 -20.93
CA ARG A 303 2.78 -2.30 -20.73
C ARG A 303 3.59 -3.22 -21.65
N THR A 304 3.01 -4.30 -22.17
CA THR A 304 3.71 -5.22 -23.07
C THR A 304 3.46 -4.86 -24.54
N SER A 305 3.45 -3.57 -24.88
CA SER A 305 3.10 -3.08 -26.23
C SER A 305 4.01 -3.62 -27.35
N THR A 306 5.07 -4.35 -27.01
CA THR A 306 6.00 -4.96 -27.97
C THR A 306 5.72 -6.43 -28.28
N SER A 307 4.84 -7.12 -27.54
CA SER A 307 4.48 -8.50 -27.86
C SER A 307 3.11 -8.55 -28.54
N HIS A 308 3.04 -9.13 -29.72
CA HIS A 308 1.82 -9.29 -30.55
C HIS A 308 0.65 -10.04 -29.89
N ASN A 309 0.77 -10.47 -28.63
CA ASN A 309 -0.26 -11.17 -27.86
C ASN A 309 -0.37 -10.57 -26.46
N PRO A 310 -1.31 -9.63 -26.20
CA PRO A 310 -1.52 -9.10 -24.86
C PRO A 310 -1.97 -10.24 -23.94
N ILE A 311 -1.38 -10.30 -22.75
CA ILE A 311 -1.73 -11.29 -21.73
C ILE A 311 -2.84 -10.67 -20.87
N THR A 312 -4.01 -11.30 -20.82
CA THR A 312 -5.08 -10.89 -19.90
C THR A 312 -4.64 -11.07 -18.44
N PHE A 313 -5.22 -10.27 -17.53
CA PHE A 313 -4.92 -10.39 -16.10
C PHE A 313 -5.13 -11.81 -15.57
N LEU A 314 -6.22 -12.47 -15.95
CA LEU A 314 -6.49 -13.86 -15.59
C LEU A 314 -5.37 -14.82 -16.01
N ASN A 315 -4.91 -14.70 -17.26
CA ASN A 315 -3.83 -15.53 -17.79
C ASN A 315 -2.52 -15.31 -17.02
N LEU A 316 -2.22 -14.06 -16.66
CA LEU A 316 -1.08 -13.73 -15.83
C LEU A 316 -1.22 -14.34 -14.42
N LEU A 317 -2.37 -14.17 -13.77
CA LEU A 317 -2.67 -14.72 -12.45
C LEU A 317 -2.46 -16.25 -12.42
N VAL A 318 -3.03 -16.98 -13.38
CA VAL A 318 -2.85 -18.45 -13.48
C VAL A 318 -1.38 -18.82 -13.63
N LYS A 319 -0.63 -18.13 -14.50
CA LYS A 319 0.81 -18.38 -14.70
C LYS A 319 1.61 -18.18 -13.40
N ILE A 320 1.31 -17.12 -12.65
CA ILE A 320 1.97 -16.82 -11.37
C ILE A 320 1.68 -17.91 -10.34
N LEU A 321 0.42 -18.28 -10.18
CA LEU A 321 0.00 -19.32 -9.24
C LEU A 321 0.66 -20.67 -9.57
N GLN A 322 0.73 -21.03 -10.85
CA GLN A 322 1.36 -22.27 -11.31
C GLN A 322 2.86 -22.29 -11.03
N TRP A 323 3.54 -21.18 -11.31
CA TRP A 323 4.96 -21.03 -11.02
C TRP A 323 5.25 -21.15 -9.53
N ARG A 324 4.48 -20.45 -8.69
CA ARG A 324 4.59 -20.54 -7.23
C ARG A 324 4.37 -21.97 -6.72
N LYS A 325 3.37 -22.68 -7.25
CA LYS A 325 3.13 -24.10 -6.95
C LYS A 325 4.34 -24.96 -7.32
N LYS A 326 4.94 -24.75 -8.50
CA LYS A 326 6.11 -25.49 -8.99
C LYS A 326 7.34 -25.33 -8.09
N ILE A 327 7.54 -24.15 -7.49
CA ILE A 327 8.66 -23.88 -6.57
C ILE A 327 8.33 -24.22 -5.10
N GLY A 328 7.19 -24.86 -4.83
CA GLY A 328 6.79 -25.25 -3.47
C GLY A 328 6.32 -24.09 -2.58
N LYS A 329 6.05 -22.91 -3.16
CA LYS A 329 5.57 -21.69 -2.48
C LYS A 329 4.16 -21.31 -2.93
N GLY A 330 3.34 -22.31 -3.24
CA GLY A 330 1.98 -22.15 -3.75
C GLY A 330 1.05 -21.44 -2.77
N VAL A 331 0.18 -20.59 -3.30
CA VAL A 331 -0.92 -19.98 -2.56
C VAL A 331 -1.92 -21.08 -2.17
N LYS A 332 -2.36 -21.09 -0.90
CA LYS A 332 -3.30 -22.08 -0.37
C LYS A 332 -4.74 -21.67 -0.66
N THR A 333 -5.05 -20.39 -0.43
CA THR A 333 -6.38 -19.84 -0.58
C THR A 333 -6.32 -18.64 -1.52
N LEU A 334 -7.12 -18.68 -2.58
CA LEU A 334 -7.42 -17.53 -3.41
C LEU A 334 -8.85 -17.10 -3.12
N VAL A 335 -9.05 -15.81 -2.90
CA VAL A 335 -10.37 -15.21 -2.74
C VAL A 335 -10.55 -14.20 -3.87
N LEU A 336 -11.64 -14.34 -4.62
CA LEU A 336 -12.05 -13.47 -5.71
C LEU A 336 -13.40 -12.86 -5.29
N GLU A 337 -13.40 -11.56 -5.02
CA GLU A 337 -14.58 -10.81 -4.59
C GLU A 337 -14.83 -9.66 -5.57
N ILE A 338 -16.06 -9.50 -6.05
CA ILE A 338 -16.51 -8.42 -6.93
C ILE A 338 -15.62 -8.36 -8.20
N CYS A 339 -15.12 -9.50 -8.65
CA CYS A 339 -14.25 -9.59 -9.82
C CYS A 339 -15.09 -9.70 -11.09
N ARG A 340 -14.77 -8.89 -12.09
CA ARG A 340 -15.49 -8.84 -13.38
C ARG A 340 -14.82 -9.75 -14.41
N HIS A 341 -15.62 -10.22 -15.37
CA HIS A 341 -15.18 -11.09 -16.46
C HIS A 341 -14.47 -12.36 -15.97
N ILE A 342 -15.13 -13.05 -15.04
CA ILE A 342 -14.75 -14.39 -14.60
C ILE A 342 -15.96 -15.29 -14.67
N ASP A 343 -15.79 -16.50 -15.19
CA ASP A 343 -16.81 -17.53 -15.19
C ASP A 343 -16.38 -18.76 -14.35
N GLN A 344 -17.27 -19.74 -14.26
CA GLN A 344 -17.00 -20.97 -13.51
C GLN A 344 -15.85 -21.79 -14.11
N ASP A 345 -15.69 -21.79 -15.45
CA ASP A 345 -14.62 -22.53 -16.12
C ASP A 345 -13.23 -21.98 -15.75
N ASP A 346 -13.14 -20.65 -15.63
CA ASP A 346 -11.95 -19.96 -15.17
C ASP A 346 -11.66 -20.21 -13.68
N VAL A 347 -12.68 -20.23 -12.83
CA VAL A 347 -12.56 -20.61 -11.42
C VAL A 347 -12.05 -22.05 -11.28
N ASP A 348 -12.61 -22.99 -12.05
CA ASP A 348 -12.19 -24.40 -12.07
C ASP A 348 -10.75 -24.54 -12.56
N ARG A 349 -10.38 -23.77 -13.58
CA ARG A 349 -9.02 -23.69 -14.11
C ARG A 349 -8.04 -23.17 -13.07
N ILE A 350 -8.40 -22.15 -12.28
CA ILE A 350 -7.58 -21.68 -11.16
C ILE A 350 -7.51 -22.73 -10.04
N GLY A 351 -8.62 -23.42 -9.75
CA GLY A 351 -8.75 -24.49 -8.75
C GLY A 351 -7.81 -25.68 -8.99
N LYS A 352 -7.38 -25.91 -10.24
CA LYS A 352 -6.32 -26.91 -10.54
C LYS A 352 -4.96 -26.53 -9.91
N THR A 353 -4.76 -25.25 -9.61
CA THR A 353 -3.49 -24.70 -9.12
C THR A 353 -3.51 -24.38 -7.64
N VAL A 354 -4.60 -23.80 -7.14
CA VAL A 354 -4.78 -23.36 -5.74
C VAL A 354 -5.63 -24.38 -4.98
N ARG A 355 -5.36 -24.59 -3.68
CA ARG A 355 -6.07 -25.61 -2.89
C ARG A 355 -7.54 -25.23 -2.63
N VAL A 356 -7.79 -23.95 -2.34
CA VAL A 356 -9.13 -23.43 -2.07
C VAL A 356 -9.31 -22.16 -2.89
N VAL A 357 -10.33 -22.13 -3.74
CA VAL A 357 -10.78 -20.90 -4.42
C VAL A 357 -12.12 -20.52 -3.80
N LYS A 358 -12.21 -19.30 -3.29
CA LYS A 358 -13.47 -18.69 -2.86
C LYS A 358 -13.83 -17.64 -3.89
N TRP A 359 -14.98 -17.81 -4.50
CA TRP A 359 -15.54 -16.88 -5.47
C TRP A 359 -16.97 -16.59 -5.03
N ASP A 360 -17.37 -15.33 -5.11
CA ASP A 360 -18.69 -14.86 -4.72
C ASP A 360 -19.78 -15.20 -5.74
N GLY A 361 -19.41 -15.68 -6.94
CA GLY A 361 -20.35 -16.09 -7.98
C GLY A 361 -21.03 -14.92 -8.68
N ASP A 362 -20.56 -13.69 -8.45
CA ASP A 362 -21.07 -12.50 -9.10
C ASP A 362 -20.54 -12.45 -10.54
N ASN A 363 -21.26 -13.12 -11.44
CA ASN A 363 -21.07 -12.95 -12.87
C ASN A 363 -21.61 -11.57 -13.24
N CYS A 364 -20.79 -10.51 -13.16
CA CYS A 364 -21.16 -9.20 -13.71
C CYS A 364 -21.25 -9.19 -15.25
N ALA A 365 -21.44 -10.35 -15.89
CA ALA A 365 -22.06 -10.39 -17.20
C ALA A 365 -23.52 -9.99 -16.97
N GLU A 366 -23.73 -8.68 -16.79
CA GLU A 366 -25.05 -8.09 -16.86
C GLU A 366 -25.70 -8.71 -18.08
N ASP A 367 -26.84 -9.35 -17.87
CA ASP A 367 -27.73 -9.76 -18.94
C ASP A 367 -27.83 -8.54 -19.87
N GLU A 368 -27.07 -8.55 -20.97
CA GLU A 368 -27.33 -7.72 -22.15
C GLU A 368 -28.63 -8.24 -22.79
N SER A 369 -29.65 -8.51 -21.97
CA SER A 369 -30.99 -8.83 -22.38
C SER A 369 -31.57 -7.55 -22.96
N ASP A 370 -31.33 -7.41 -24.25
CA ASP A 370 -32.42 -7.26 -25.21
C ASP A 370 -33.39 -6.09 -24.92
N GLU A 371 -32.89 -4.86 -24.87
CA GLU A 371 -33.72 -3.64 -25.03
C GLU A 371 -32.85 -2.62 -25.80
N ASP A 372 -33.17 -2.11 -26.97
CA ASP A 372 -34.40 -2.09 -27.75
C ASP A 372 -33.98 -1.93 -29.23
N ASP A 373 -34.63 -2.69 -30.11
CA ASP A 373 -34.74 -2.39 -31.54
C ASP A 373 -35.42 -1.01 -31.71
N HIS A 374 -34.66 0.08 -31.52
CA HIS A 374 -35.04 1.36 -32.08
C HIS A 374 -34.73 1.32 -33.56
N ASP A 375 -35.71 0.79 -34.30
CA ASP A 375 -35.97 1.06 -35.70
C ASP A 375 -35.94 2.59 -35.91
N TYR A 376 -34.73 3.12 -36.15
CA TYR A 376 -34.56 4.46 -36.68
C TYR A 376 -35.10 4.45 -38.10
N SER A 377 -36.41 4.65 -38.18
CA SER A 377 -37.13 5.01 -39.38
C SER A 377 -36.36 6.09 -40.13
N ASP A 378 -35.79 5.67 -41.24
CA ASP A 378 -35.27 6.45 -42.35
C ASP A 378 -36.33 7.45 -42.83
N GLU A 379 -36.25 8.71 -42.40
CA GLU A 379 -37.03 9.79 -43.01
C GLU A 379 -36.19 11.06 -43.25
N GLY A 380 -35.80 11.24 -44.51
CA GLY A 380 -35.84 12.52 -45.24
C GLY A 380 -34.69 13.51 -44.97
N PHE A 381 -33.71 13.71 -45.85
CA PHE A 381 -33.78 14.35 -47.18
C PHE A 381 -34.15 15.87 -47.15
N TYR A 382 -33.40 16.63 -47.97
CA TYR A 382 -33.39 18.08 -48.28
C TYR A 382 -32.56 18.98 -47.34
N GLY A 383 -31.59 19.78 -47.79
CA GLY A 383 -31.17 20.13 -49.15
C GLY A 383 -30.01 21.14 -49.13
N TYR A 384 -29.18 21.09 -50.17
CA TYR A 384 -28.13 22.07 -50.46
C TYR A 384 -28.77 23.37 -50.97
N GLY A 385 -28.35 24.51 -50.41
CA GLY A 385 -28.59 25.85 -50.94
C GLY A 385 -27.30 26.66 -50.92
N TYR A 386 -26.87 27.06 -52.11
CA TYR A 386 -25.71 27.92 -52.42
C TYR A 386 -25.88 29.37 -51.95
#